data_AF-A0A348TS87-F1
#
_entry.id   AF-A0A348TS87-F1
#
_cell.length_a   1.000
_cell.length_b   1.000
_cell.length_c   1.000
_cell.angle_alpha   90.00
_cell.angle_beta   90.00
_cell.angle_gamma   90.00
#
_symmetry.space_group_name_H-M   'P 1'
#
loop_
_entity.id
_entity.type
_entity.pdbx_description
1 polymer ?
#
loop_
_entity_poly.entity_id
_entity_poly.type
_entity_poly.pdbx_seq_one_letter_code
_entity_poly.pdbx_strand_id
1 'polypeptide(L)' 'CTNSRIEDLRQVADFVKGKKKATGVEVWIIPGSKQVEKQAIAEGLDKVFTAAGFDLREPGCSACLGMNE' A
#
# COMPACT_ATOMS: atom_id res chain seq x y z
N CYS A 1 -4.86 6.45 -7.77
CA CYS A 1 -5.72 7.48 -7.15
C CYS A 1 -7.15 7.00 -6.90
N THR A 2 -7.80 6.29 -7.84
CA THR A 2 -9.21 5.85 -7.72
C THR A 2 -9.52 5.01 -6.47
N ASN A 3 -8.62 4.11 -6.08
CA ASN A 3 -8.81 3.20 -4.94
C ASN A 3 -7.63 3.30 -3.95
N SER A 4 -7.23 4.54 -3.66
CA SER A 4 -6.05 4.83 -2.85
C SER A 4 -6.40 5.64 -1.60
N ARG A 5 -7.64 5.57 -1.12
CA ARG A 5 -8.09 6.23 0.12
C ARG A 5 -7.76 5.35 1.32
N ILE A 6 -7.84 5.91 2.52
CA ILE A 6 -7.47 5.17 3.73
C ILE A 6 -8.34 3.92 3.95
N GLU A 7 -9.63 4.00 3.64
CA GLU A 7 -10.55 2.85 3.73
C GLU A 7 -10.18 1.72 2.75
N ASP A 8 -9.61 2.05 1.59
CA ASP A 8 -9.14 1.06 0.63
C ASP A 8 -7.89 0.35 1.19
N LEU A 9 -6.96 1.11 1.78
CA LEU A 9 -5.74 0.58 2.41
C LEU A 9 -6.06 -0.32 3.62
N ARG A 10 -7.02 0.08 4.46
CA ARG A 10 -7.47 -0.73 5.61
C ARG A 10 -8.04 -2.07 5.16
N GLN A 11 -8.89 -2.07 4.14
CA GLN A 11 -9.47 -3.31 3.59
C GLN A 11 -8.38 -4.27 3.11
N VAL A 12 -7.36 -3.75 2.42
CA VAL A 12 -6.21 -4.57 2.00
C VAL A 12 -5.45 -5.08 3.22
N ALA A 13 -5.14 -4.22 4.20
CA ALA A 13 -4.40 -4.60 5.39
C ALA A 13 -5.11 -5.73 6.17
N ASP A 14 -6.42 -5.62 6.36
CA ASP A 14 -7.23 -6.65 7.02
C ASP A 14 -7.21 -7.97 6.25
N PHE A 15 -7.27 -7.90 4.91
CA PHE A 15 -7.22 -9.10 4.08
C PHE A 15 -5.86 -9.81 4.12
N VAL A 16 -4.75 -9.07 4.15
CA VAL A 16 -3.39 -9.63 4.07
C VAL A 16 -2.74 -9.87 5.43
N LYS A 17 -3.37 -9.43 6.52
CA LYS A 17 -2.86 -9.65 7.89
C LYS A 17 -2.58 -11.13 8.15
N GLY A 18 -1.33 -11.44 8.50
CA GLY A 18 -0.88 -12.81 8.76
C GLY A 18 -0.62 -13.65 7.50
N LYS A 19 -0.80 -13.09 6.30
CA LYS A 19 -0.48 -13.73 5.02
C LYS A 19 0.83 -13.15 4.47
N LYS A 20 1.39 -13.81 3.46
CA LYS A 20 2.54 -13.32 2.69
C LYS A 20 2.27 -13.46 1.19
N LYS A 21 2.83 -12.55 0.39
CA LYS A 21 2.84 -12.72 -1.07
C LYS A 21 3.57 -13.99 -1.47
N ALA A 22 3.20 -14.53 -2.63
CA ALA A 22 3.91 -15.64 -3.23
C ALA A 22 5.31 -15.23 -3.70
N THR A 23 6.23 -16.20 -3.76
CA THR A 23 7.59 -16.00 -4.28
C THR A 23 7.54 -15.52 -5.73
N GLY A 24 8.35 -14.51 -6.06
CA GLY A 24 8.40 -13.93 -7.41
C GLY A 24 7.29 -12.94 -7.76
N VAL A 25 6.37 -12.65 -6.83
CA VAL A 25 5.34 -11.62 -7.00
C VAL A 25 5.81 -10.30 -6.39
N GLU A 26 5.68 -9.22 -7.13
CA GLU A 26 5.91 -7.86 -6.64
C GLU A 26 4.56 -7.17 -6.37
N VAL A 27 4.46 -6.49 -5.24
CA VAL A 27 3.22 -5.83 -4.81
C VAL A 27 3.58 -4.49 -4.22
N TRP A 28 2.98 -3.43 -4.76
CA TRP A 28 3.15 -2.07 -4.28
C TRP A 28 1.83 -1.53 -3.73
N ILE A 29 1.93 -0.80 -2.62
CA ILE A 29 0.83 0.00 -2.07
C ILE A 29 1.18 1.46 -2.31
N ILE A 30 0.33 2.16 -3.05
CA ILE A 30 0.50 3.58 -3.38
C ILE A 30 -0.66 4.36 -2.77
N PRO A 31 -0.42 5.15 -1.71
CA PRO A 31 -1.44 6.02 -1.13
C PRO A 31 -1.90 7.09 -2.11
N GLY A 32 -3.15 7.53 -2.01
CA GLY A 32 -3.70 8.53 -2.92
C GLY A 32 -3.19 9.94 -2.67
N SER A 33 -2.63 10.20 -1.48
CA SER A 33 -2.05 11.48 -1.08
C SER A 33 -1.09 11.32 0.09
N LYS A 34 -0.28 12.35 0.36
CA LYS A 34 0.60 12.43 1.54
C LYS A 34 -0.18 12.36 2.86
N GLN A 35 -1.43 12.79 2.87
CA GLN A 35 -2.29 12.68 4.06
C GLN A 35 -2.67 11.22 4.33
N VAL A 36 -3.04 10.47 3.30
CA VAL A 36 -3.37 9.04 3.43
C VAL A 36 -2.14 8.23 3.83
N GLU A 37 -0.95 8.55 3.27
CA GLU A 37 0.31 7.93 3.69
C GLU A 37 0.57 8.11 5.19
N LYS A 38 0.54 9.36 5.68
CA LYS A 38 0.73 9.65 7.11
C LYS A 38 -0.27 8.92 7.99
N GLN A 39 -1.53 8.86 7.54
CA GLN A 39 -2.58 8.16 8.26
C GLN A 39 -2.34 6.64 8.30
N ALA A 40 -1.93 6.04 7.18
CA ALA A 40 -1.61 4.61 7.11
C ALA A 40 -0.44 4.24 8.03
N ILE A 41 0.58 5.10 8.13
CA ILE A 41 1.72 4.92 9.06
C ILE A 41 1.26 5.08 10.51
N ALA A 42 0.46 6.11 10.81
CA ALA A 42 -0.06 6.34 12.16
C ALA A 42 -0.95 5.18 12.66
N GLU A 43 -1.69 4.53 11.76
CA GLU A 43 -2.51 3.35 12.04
C GLU A 43 -1.71 2.03 12.03
N GLY A 44 -0.43 2.05 11.63
CA GLY A 44 0.44 0.88 11.57
C GLY A 44 0.14 -0.06 10.38
N LEU A 45 -0.56 0.42 9.36
CA LEU A 45 -0.88 -0.37 8.16
C LEU A 45 0.38 -0.68 7.34
N ASP A 46 1.34 0.24 7.35
CA ASP A 46 2.67 0.07 6.75
C ASP A 46 3.34 -1.23 7.23
N LYS A 47 3.27 -1.52 8.54
CA LYS A 47 3.86 -2.74 9.13
C LYS A 47 3.15 -4.00 8.67
N VAL A 48 1.83 -3.94 8.48
CA VAL A 48 1.04 -5.07 7.96
C VAL A 48 1.45 -5.37 6.52
N PHE A 49 1.62 -4.32 5.70
CA PHE A 49 2.08 -4.46 4.32
C PHE A 49 3.50 -5.03 4.25
N THR A 50 4.45 -4.49 5.03
CA THR A 50 5.82 -5.01 5.10
C THR A 50 5.85 -6.46 5.57
N ALA A 51 5.04 -6.84 6.57
CA ALA A 51 4.95 -8.22 7.03
C ALA A 51 4.42 -9.18 5.95
N ALA A 52 3.51 -8.69 5.09
CA ALA A 52 3.01 -9.41 3.92
C ALA A 52 3.99 -9.42 2.73
N GLY A 53 5.08 -8.66 2.81
CA GLY A 53 6.10 -8.49 1.76
C GLY A 53 5.74 -7.45 0.70
N PHE A 54 4.81 -6.55 1.00
CA PHE A 54 4.35 -5.50 0.08
C PHE A 54 5.14 -4.21 0.36
N ASP A 55 5.46 -3.47 -0.70
CA ASP A 55 6.22 -2.22 -0.59
C ASP A 55 5.28 -1.02 -0.57
N LEU A 56 5.37 -0.22 0.49
CA LEU A 56 4.67 1.07 0.56
C LEU A 56 5.51 2.12 -0.17
N ARG A 57 4.97 2.68 -1.26
CA ARG A 57 5.64 3.71 -2.07
C ARG A 57 5.04 5.09 -1.83
N GLU A 58 5.75 6.13 -2.30
CA GLU A 58 5.27 7.49 -2.20
C GLU A 58 3.97 7.72 -2.98
N PRO A 59 3.08 8.62 -2.51
CA PRO A 59 1.85 8.96 -3.21
C PRO A 59 2.12 9.54 -4.60
N GLY A 60 1.38 9.08 -5.60
CA GLY A 60 1.48 9.61 -6.96
C GLY A 60 0.59 8.89 -7.95
N CYS A 61 0.62 9.34 -9.21
CA CYS A 61 -0.05 8.63 -10.31
C CYS A 61 0.63 7.27 -10.60
N SER A 62 1.90 7.08 -10.18
CA SER A 62 2.59 5.79 -10.16
C SER A 62 2.36 4.99 -11.45
N ALA A 63 1.84 3.77 -11.35
CA ALA A 63 1.61 2.87 -12.47
C ALA A 63 0.58 3.43 -13.48
N CYS A 64 -0.35 4.28 -13.03
CA CYS A 64 -1.33 4.90 -13.92
C CYS A 64 -0.67 5.79 -14.98
N LEU A 65 0.55 6.28 -14.75
CA LEU A 65 1.34 7.05 -15.72
C LEU A 65 2.72 6.43 -16.00
N GLY A 66 2.98 5.20 -15.56
CA GLY A 66 4.28 4.54 -15.76
C GLY A 66 5.47 5.21 -15.04
N MET A 67 5.22 5.97 -13.97
CA MET A 67 6.27 6.75 -13.27
C MET A 67 7.02 5.94 -12.20
N ASN A 68 7.04 4.61 -12.31
CA ASN A 68 7.67 3.73 -11.33
C ASN A 68 8.98 3.17 -11.89
N GLU A 69 10.10 3.87 -11.65
CA GLU A 69 11.43 3.25 -11.61
C GLU A 69 11.78 2.89 -10.16
#